data_AF-A0A838UUT1-F1
#
_entry.id   AF-A0A838UUT1-F1
#
_cell.length_a   1.000
_cell.length_b   1.000
_cell.length_c   1.000
_cell.angle_alpha   90.00
_cell.angle_beta   90.00
_cell.angle_gamma   90.00
#
_symmetry.space_group_name_H-M   'P 1'
#
loop_
_entity.id
_entity.type
_entity.pdbx_description
1 polymer ?
#
loop_
_entity_poly.entity_id
_entity_poly.type
_entity_poly.pdbx_seq_one_letter_code
_entity_poly.pdbx_strand_id
1 'polypeptide(L)'
;MQTWIERHQWQTALTACVVALVFLGVFIGMAVPVAAAAQPSYCGETLRGQDRTSLPGHLIPILRGIVPLRSMDCKAVLSLTITLRARNTADLASFMQAVNDPKSPQYHHYLSTQDYADRFGQTPAAIDQLTAYLRSAGFTIQEVTPNRLSIRVSATVAAIERAFALHLGLFRFAGQQVHAPLEDPSIPANYAAAIQSIAGLSDLPVAFVPRYS
;
A
#
# COMPACT_ATOMS: atom_id res chain seq x y z
N MET A 1 -6.33 -73.00 53.90
CA MET A 1 -5.96 -71.57 54.03
C MET A 1 -5.94 -70.91 52.64
N GLN A 2 -7.09 -70.82 51.96
CA GLN A 2 -7.18 -70.28 50.58
C GLN A 2 -8.28 -69.22 50.40
N THR A 3 -9.07 -68.92 51.44
CA THR A 3 -10.23 -68.00 51.37
C THR A 3 -9.93 -66.58 51.86
N TRP A 4 -8.68 -66.28 52.23
CA TRP A 4 -8.28 -64.96 52.71
C TRP A 4 -7.82 -64.02 51.58
N ILE A 5 -7.30 -64.58 50.48
CA ILE A 5 -6.68 -63.81 49.38
C ILE A 5 -7.71 -63.25 48.40
N GLU A 6 -8.89 -63.87 48.24
CA GLU A 6 -9.91 -63.36 47.31
C GLU A 6 -10.60 -62.08 47.80
N ARG A 7 -10.84 -61.90 49.10
CA ARG A 7 -11.58 -60.71 49.60
C ARG A 7 -10.79 -59.40 49.51
N HIS A 8 -9.47 -59.43 49.48
CA HIS A 8 -8.65 -58.22 49.37
C HIS A 8 -8.60 -57.65 47.94
N GLN A 9 -8.80 -58.48 46.92
CA GLN A 9 -8.70 -58.08 45.51
C GLN A 9 -9.90 -57.21 45.05
N TRP A 10 -11.06 -57.35 45.71
CA TRP A 10 -12.25 -56.55 45.43
C TRP A 10 -12.26 -55.19 46.15
N GLN A 11 -11.49 -55.02 47.23
CA GLN A 11 -11.43 -53.77 47.99
C GLN A 11 -10.56 -52.70 47.32
N THR A 12 -9.50 -53.12 46.61
CA THR A 12 -8.60 -52.20 45.87
C THR A 12 -9.19 -51.76 44.52
N ALA A 13 -10.08 -52.56 43.92
CA ALA A 13 -10.72 -52.21 42.65
C ALA A 13 -11.75 -51.07 42.79
N LEU A 14 -12.49 -51.04 43.91
CA LEU A 14 -13.50 -50.01 44.18
C LEU A 14 -12.89 -48.66 44.58
N THR A 15 -11.74 -48.66 45.25
CA THR A 15 -11.05 -47.42 45.66
C THR A 15 -10.34 -46.73 44.49
N ALA A 16 -9.86 -47.48 43.49
CA ALA A 16 -9.27 -46.90 42.27
C ALA A 16 -10.32 -46.15 41.41
N CYS A 17 -11.58 -46.60 41.39
CA CYS A 17 -12.64 -45.94 40.61
C CYS A 17 -13.08 -44.59 41.18
N VAL A 18 -13.04 -44.39 42.51
CA VAL A 18 -13.51 -43.13 43.13
C VAL A 18 -12.46 -42.02 43.00
N VAL A 19 -11.16 -42.34 43.06
CA VAL A 19 -10.09 -41.33 42.93
C VAL A 19 -9.95 -40.83 41.48
N ALA A 20 -10.26 -41.67 40.48
CA ALA A 20 -10.26 -41.25 39.07
C ALA A 20 -11.41 -40.28 38.71
N LEU A 21 -12.50 -40.26 39.47
CA LEU A 21 -13.66 -39.38 39.21
C LEU A 21 -13.59 -38.02 39.92
N VAL A 22 -12.69 -37.84 40.91
CA VAL A 22 -12.56 -36.56 41.64
C VAL A 22 -11.56 -35.60 40.97
N PHE A 23 -10.70 -36.07 40.05
CA PHE A 23 -9.84 -35.20 39.23
C PHE A 23 -10.49 -34.71 37.93
N LEU A 24 -11.78 -35.01 37.71
CA LEU A 24 -12.55 -34.48 36.57
C LEU A 24 -13.38 -33.24 36.94
N GLY A 25 -13.01 -32.56 38.04
CA GLY A 25 -13.66 -31.34 38.50
C GLY A 25 -12.64 -30.24 38.71
N VAL A 26 -12.79 -29.14 37.97
CA VAL A 26 -12.16 -27.83 38.20
C VAL A 26 -10.73 -27.66 37.66
N PHE A 27 -10.54 -27.84 36.36
CA PHE A 27 -9.75 -26.88 35.59
C PHE A 27 -10.72 -25.92 34.92
N ILE A 28 -11.28 -24.99 35.70
CA ILE A 28 -11.86 -23.76 35.14
C ILE A 28 -10.66 -23.00 34.62
N GLY A 29 -10.28 -23.28 33.37
CA GLY A 29 -9.29 -22.50 32.67
C GLY A 29 -9.77 -21.06 32.70
N MET A 30 -9.06 -20.20 33.42
CA MET A 30 -9.14 -18.77 33.16
C MET A 30 -8.66 -18.59 31.73
N ALA A 31 -9.59 -18.64 30.78
CA ALA A 31 -9.39 -18.04 29.48
C ALA A 31 -9.23 -16.55 29.78
N VAL A 32 -7.99 -16.12 30.00
CA VAL A 32 -7.65 -14.71 29.94
C VAL A 32 -8.10 -14.30 28.55
N PRO A 33 -9.12 -13.44 28.40
CA PRO A 33 -9.47 -12.97 27.08
C PRO A 33 -8.22 -12.25 26.59
N VAL A 34 -7.53 -12.85 25.63
CA VAL A 34 -6.54 -12.12 24.84
C VAL A 34 -7.38 -11.05 24.18
N ALA A 35 -7.33 -9.84 24.72
CA ALA A 35 -7.96 -8.70 24.10
C ALA A 35 -7.39 -8.64 22.69
N ALA A 36 -8.20 -9.06 21.72
CA ALA A 36 -7.85 -8.91 20.32
C ALA A 36 -7.59 -7.42 20.14
N ALA A 37 -6.32 -7.07 19.89
CA ALA A 37 -5.98 -5.70 19.56
C ALA A 37 -6.92 -5.28 18.44
N ALA A 38 -7.73 -4.23 18.67
CA ALA A 38 -8.69 -3.75 17.69
C ALA A 38 -7.94 -3.50 16.38
N GLN A 39 -8.16 -4.35 15.38
CA GLN A 39 -7.50 -4.21 14.09
C GLN A 39 -7.99 -2.89 13.50
N PRO A 40 -7.09 -2.02 12.99
CA PRO A 40 -7.50 -0.80 12.34
C PRO A 40 -8.50 -1.12 11.24
N SER A 41 -9.70 -0.56 11.36
CA SER A 41 -10.73 -0.66 10.33
C SER A 41 -10.36 0.29 9.21
N TYR A 42 -9.83 -0.28 8.12
CA TYR A 42 -9.56 0.44 6.89
C TYR A 42 -10.82 0.50 6.00
N CYS A 43 -10.84 1.46 5.10
CA CYS A 43 -12.03 1.87 4.36
C CYS A 43 -12.15 1.17 3.00
N GLY A 44 -11.03 0.68 2.47
CA GLY A 44 -10.95 -0.04 1.20
C GLY A 44 -10.85 -1.55 1.39
N GLU A 45 -11.93 -2.29 1.14
CA GLU A 45 -11.78 -3.71 0.83
C GLU A 45 -11.19 -3.81 -0.60
N THR A 46 -9.99 -4.37 -0.72
CA THR A 46 -9.35 -4.57 -2.02
C THR A 46 -10.24 -5.47 -2.88
N LEU A 47 -10.60 -5.02 -4.08
CA LEU A 47 -11.39 -5.83 -5.02
C LEU A 47 -10.62 -7.12 -5.36
N ARG A 48 -11.05 -8.26 -4.79
CA ARG A 48 -10.51 -9.58 -5.13
C ARG A 48 -10.84 -9.88 -6.61
N GLY A 49 -9.84 -10.31 -7.38
CA GLY A 49 -10.02 -10.82 -8.75
C GLY A 49 -9.55 -9.93 -9.90
N GLN A 50 -8.85 -8.81 -9.63
CA GLN A 50 -8.13 -8.09 -10.67
C GLN A 50 -6.66 -8.51 -10.71
N ASP A 51 -6.11 -8.75 -11.90
CA ASP A 51 -4.67 -8.84 -12.11
C ASP A 51 -4.06 -7.46 -11.85
N ARG A 52 -3.39 -7.32 -10.71
CA ARG A 52 -2.82 -6.07 -10.23
C ARG A 52 -1.30 -6.17 -10.16
N THR A 53 -0.64 -5.09 -10.52
CA THR A 53 0.81 -4.95 -10.44
C THR A 53 1.16 -3.94 -9.36
N SER A 54 2.08 -4.30 -8.47
CA SER A 54 2.60 -3.40 -7.45
C SER A 54 3.47 -2.31 -8.07
N LEU A 55 3.36 -1.10 -7.53
CA LEU A 55 4.13 0.09 -7.86
C LEU A 55 5.08 0.36 -6.67
N PRO A 56 6.30 -0.20 -6.68
CA PRO A 56 7.19 -0.12 -5.53
C PRO A 56 7.72 1.30 -5.30
N GLY A 57 8.21 1.55 -4.09
CA GLY A 57 8.91 2.80 -3.73
C GLY A 57 8.04 3.85 -3.02
N HIS A 58 6.86 3.46 -2.56
CA HIS A 58 5.97 4.31 -1.76
C HIS A 58 6.04 3.97 -0.27
N LEU A 59 6.57 2.79 0.07
CA LEU A 59 6.93 2.43 1.44
C LEU A 59 8.09 3.28 1.97
N ILE A 60 7.87 3.89 3.13
CA ILE A 60 8.87 4.74 3.76
C ILE A 60 9.72 3.90 4.73
N PRO A 61 11.04 3.75 4.51
CA PRO A 61 11.87 2.87 5.31
C PRO A 61 11.86 3.18 6.81
N ILE A 62 11.80 4.47 7.18
CA ILE A 62 11.81 4.88 8.60
C ILE A 62 10.52 4.50 9.35
N LEU A 63 9.43 4.20 8.63
CA LEU A 63 8.18 3.72 9.22
C LEU A 63 8.03 2.20 9.18
N ARG A 64 8.99 1.47 8.60
CA ARG A 64 8.89 0.02 8.48
C ARG A 64 8.87 -0.64 9.86
N GLY A 65 7.83 -1.45 10.11
CA GLY A 65 7.63 -2.12 11.41
C GLY A 65 7.01 -1.23 12.49
N ILE A 66 6.76 0.04 12.20
CA ILE A 66 5.98 0.91 13.09
C ILE A 66 4.50 0.64 12.85
N VAL A 67 3.76 0.36 13.92
CA VAL A 67 2.30 0.22 13.86
C VAL A 67 1.69 1.62 13.82
N PRO A 68 0.78 1.93 12.87
CA PRO A 68 0.11 3.22 12.85
C PRO A 68 -0.69 3.45 14.13
N LEU A 69 -0.84 4.72 14.53
CA LEU A 69 -1.67 5.12 15.66
C LEU A 69 -3.14 4.74 15.43
N ARG A 70 -3.61 4.94 14.19
CA ARG A 70 -4.97 4.68 13.72
C ARG A 70 -5.02 4.72 12.19
N SER A 71 -6.11 4.22 11.61
CA SER A 71 -6.44 4.47 10.20
C SER A 71 -6.80 5.94 9.95
N MET A 72 -6.64 6.39 8.71
CA MET A 72 -7.13 7.69 8.28
C MET A 72 -8.67 7.72 8.22
N ASP A 73 -9.26 8.91 8.28
CA ASP A 73 -10.70 9.09 8.05
C ASP A 73 -11.04 8.76 6.59
N CYS A 74 -11.92 7.77 6.38
CA CYS A 74 -12.41 7.32 5.08
C CYS A 74 -12.89 8.45 4.16
N LYS A 75 -13.43 9.53 4.74
CA LYS A 75 -14.00 10.67 4.00
C LYS A 75 -13.02 11.81 3.80
N ALA A 76 -11.84 11.77 4.43
CA ALA A 76 -10.80 12.76 4.20
C ALA A 76 -10.39 12.74 2.73
N VAL A 77 -10.27 13.92 2.12
CA VAL A 77 -9.89 14.08 0.72
C VAL A 77 -8.40 14.38 0.65
N LEU A 78 -7.68 13.61 -0.15
CA LEU A 78 -6.27 13.84 -0.45
C LEU A 78 -6.10 14.26 -1.90
N SER A 79 -5.15 15.16 -2.13
CA SER A 79 -4.67 15.53 -3.46
C SER A 79 -3.43 14.71 -3.79
N LEU A 80 -3.47 14.01 -4.93
CA LEU A 80 -2.37 13.16 -5.40
C LEU A 80 -1.89 13.65 -6.77
N THR A 81 -0.61 13.42 -7.04
CA THR A 81 -0.03 13.58 -8.38
C THR A 81 0.45 12.23 -8.87
N ILE A 82 -0.17 11.71 -9.91
CA ILE A 82 0.24 10.48 -10.59
C ILE A 82 1.23 10.89 -11.68
N THR A 83 2.50 10.52 -11.51
CA THR A 83 3.57 10.76 -12.49
C THR A 83 3.62 9.60 -13.46
N LEU A 84 3.69 9.90 -14.76
CA LEU A 84 3.70 8.92 -15.83
C LEU A 84 5.11 8.79 -16.39
N ARG A 85 5.47 7.57 -16.82
CA ARG A 85 6.74 7.31 -17.50
C ARG A 85 6.74 8.02 -18.85
N ALA A 86 7.87 8.61 -19.22
CA ALA A 86 8.07 9.06 -20.59
C ALA A 86 8.12 7.85 -21.54
N ARG A 87 7.53 8.00 -22.72
CA ARG A 87 7.74 7.09 -23.85
C ARG A 87 9.09 7.40 -24.51
N ASN A 88 9.63 6.43 -25.25
CA ASN A 88 10.86 6.59 -26.03
C ASN A 88 12.03 7.12 -25.20
N THR A 89 12.29 6.54 -24.03
CA THR A 89 13.30 7.04 -23.07
C THR A 89 14.72 7.05 -23.63
N ALA A 90 15.06 6.13 -24.53
CA ALA A 90 16.34 6.14 -25.24
C ALA A 90 16.47 7.38 -26.13
N ASP A 91 15.46 7.67 -26.94
CA ASP A 91 15.42 8.86 -27.79
C ASP A 91 15.38 10.15 -26.96
N LEU A 92 14.70 10.14 -25.81
CA LEU A 92 14.71 11.26 -24.88
C LEU A 92 16.12 11.52 -24.35
N ALA A 93 16.85 10.47 -23.95
CA ALA A 93 18.23 10.60 -23.49
C ALA A 93 19.15 11.16 -24.58
N SER A 94 19.04 10.65 -25.81
CA SER A 94 19.79 11.17 -26.96
C SER A 94 19.44 12.62 -27.30
N PHE A 95 18.14 12.98 -27.25
CA PHE A 95 17.70 14.35 -27.45
C PHE A 95 18.27 15.29 -26.38
N MET A 96 18.20 14.89 -25.10
CA MET A 96 18.76 15.66 -23.99
C MET A 96 20.27 15.87 -24.13
N GLN A 97 21.02 14.88 -24.62
CA GLN A 97 22.43 15.07 -24.94
C GLN A 97 22.63 16.06 -26.10
N ALA A 98 21.87 15.89 -27.18
CA ALA A 98 22.00 16.70 -28.39
C ALA A 98 21.67 18.19 -28.17
N VAL A 99 20.74 18.54 -27.28
CA VAL A 99 20.42 19.95 -27.01
C VAL A 99 21.38 20.64 -26.04
N ASN A 100 22.16 19.84 -25.27
CA ASN A 100 23.14 20.34 -24.30
C ASN A 100 24.58 20.28 -24.80
N ASP A 101 24.87 19.61 -25.92
CA ASP A 101 26.22 19.55 -26.52
C ASP A 101 26.45 20.73 -27.49
N PRO A 102 27.41 21.64 -27.22
CA PRO A 102 27.75 22.74 -28.12
C PRO A 102 28.20 22.33 -29.53
N LYS A 103 28.64 21.07 -29.72
CA LYS A 103 29.03 20.51 -31.02
C LYS A 103 27.86 19.97 -31.82
N SER A 104 26.69 19.84 -31.21
CA SER A 104 25.50 19.32 -31.85
C SER A 104 24.81 20.39 -32.69
N PRO A 105 24.31 20.04 -33.89
CA PRO A 105 23.41 20.93 -34.65
C PRO A 105 22.10 21.26 -33.92
N GLN A 106 21.77 20.53 -32.84
CA GLN A 106 20.56 20.73 -32.03
C GLN A 106 20.84 21.53 -30.75
N TYR A 107 22.04 22.07 -30.55
CA TYR A 107 22.38 22.84 -29.37
C TYR A 107 21.42 24.03 -29.17
N HIS A 108 20.84 24.16 -27.97
CA HIS A 108 19.78 25.13 -27.64
C HIS A 108 18.49 25.08 -28.49
N HIS A 109 18.30 24.05 -29.30
CA HIS A 109 17.06 23.81 -30.04
C HIS A 109 16.08 22.96 -29.21
N TYR A 110 15.46 23.61 -28.21
CA TYR A 110 14.48 22.97 -27.34
C TYR A 110 13.13 22.76 -28.05
N LEU A 111 12.43 21.69 -27.66
CA LEU A 111 11.08 21.41 -28.14
C LEU A 111 10.05 22.30 -27.44
N SER A 112 8.97 22.61 -28.15
CA SER A 112 7.76 23.11 -27.50
C SER A 112 7.18 22.05 -26.56
N THR A 113 6.36 22.46 -25.59
CA THR A 113 5.67 21.52 -24.70
C THR A 113 4.85 20.49 -25.46
N GLN A 114 4.22 20.90 -26.57
CA GLN A 114 3.40 20.01 -27.39
C GLN A 114 4.25 18.99 -28.15
N ASP A 115 5.35 19.43 -28.78
CA ASP A 115 6.26 18.52 -29.48
C ASP A 115 6.91 17.52 -28.51
N TYR A 116 7.24 17.99 -27.30
CA TYR A 116 7.70 17.12 -26.22
C TYR A 116 6.62 16.10 -25.83
N ALA A 117 5.37 16.55 -25.66
CA ALA A 117 4.26 15.66 -25.33
C ALA A 117 4.05 14.59 -26.41
N ASP A 118 4.15 14.95 -27.68
CA ASP A 118 3.93 14.05 -28.81
C ASP A 118 5.05 13.02 -28.96
N ARG A 119 6.31 13.43 -28.74
CA ARG A 119 7.46 12.53 -28.82
C ARG A 119 7.67 11.67 -27.56
N PHE A 120 7.49 12.24 -26.38
CA PHE A 120 7.91 11.64 -25.10
C PHE A 120 6.81 11.55 -24.04
N GLY A 121 5.78 12.38 -24.11
CA GLY A 121 4.59 12.28 -23.25
C GLY A 121 3.76 11.03 -23.54
N GLN A 122 2.84 10.65 -22.64
CA GLN A 122 1.89 9.56 -22.90
C GLN A 122 0.97 9.88 -24.09
N THR A 123 0.44 8.86 -24.77
CA THR A 123 -0.51 9.09 -25.88
C THR A 123 -1.83 9.65 -25.36
N PRO A 124 -2.60 10.40 -26.17
CA PRO A 124 -3.94 10.85 -25.76
C PRO A 124 -4.81 9.68 -25.32
N ALA A 125 -4.81 8.58 -26.08
CA ALA A 125 -5.58 7.38 -25.76
C ALA A 125 -5.21 6.76 -24.40
N ALA A 126 -3.91 6.73 -24.04
CA ALA A 126 -3.48 6.23 -22.74
C ALA A 126 -3.93 7.14 -21.58
N ILE A 127 -3.88 8.46 -21.78
CA ILE A 127 -4.40 9.45 -20.83
C ILE A 127 -5.91 9.28 -20.65
N ASP A 128 -6.66 9.13 -21.74
CA ASP A 128 -8.12 8.95 -21.69
C ASP A 128 -8.51 7.67 -20.96
N GLN A 129 -7.83 6.55 -21.25
CA GLN A 129 -8.05 5.28 -20.56
C GLN A 129 -7.74 5.36 -19.07
N LEU A 130 -6.61 5.99 -18.70
CA LEU A 130 -6.22 6.13 -17.30
C LEU A 130 -7.15 7.08 -16.54
N THR A 131 -7.51 8.23 -17.12
CA THR A 131 -8.45 9.17 -16.49
C THR A 131 -9.85 8.60 -16.37
N ALA A 132 -10.32 7.81 -17.34
CA ALA A 132 -11.58 7.08 -17.23
C ALA A 132 -11.56 6.06 -16.08
N TYR A 133 -10.49 5.29 -15.94
CA TYR A 133 -10.30 4.38 -14.81
C TYR A 133 -10.33 5.13 -13.47
N LEU A 134 -9.55 6.20 -13.34
CA LEU A 134 -9.48 7.00 -12.11
C LEU A 134 -10.87 7.58 -11.76
N ARG A 135 -11.61 8.12 -12.73
CA ARG A 135 -12.99 8.59 -12.51
C ARG A 135 -13.92 7.46 -12.04
N SER A 136 -13.84 6.29 -12.67
CA SER A 136 -14.63 5.12 -12.28
C SER A 136 -14.31 4.64 -10.86
N ALA A 137 -13.08 4.87 -10.41
CA ALA A 137 -12.63 4.57 -9.06
C ALA A 137 -12.96 5.66 -8.02
N GLY A 138 -13.67 6.72 -8.42
CA GLY A 138 -14.10 7.81 -7.53
C GLY A 138 -13.14 8.99 -7.40
N PHE A 139 -12.20 9.14 -8.34
CA PHE A 139 -11.28 10.28 -8.38
C PHE A 139 -11.84 11.43 -9.21
N THR A 140 -11.60 12.64 -8.72
CA THR A 140 -11.77 13.87 -9.50
C THR A 140 -10.45 14.20 -10.18
N ILE A 141 -10.46 14.31 -11.51
CA ILE A 141 -9.30 14.79 -12.28
C ILE A 141 -9.26 16.31 -12.17
N GLN A 142 -8.19 16.85 -11.57
CA GLN A 142 -7.98 18.28 -11.43
C GLN A 142 -7.23 18.85 -12.64
N GLU A 143 -6.20 18.13 -13.10
CA GLU A 143 -5.34 18.59 -14.19
C GLU A 143 -4.68 17.38 -14.86
N VAL A 144 -4.60 17.41 -16.20
CA VAL A 144 -3.62 16.63 -16.95
C VAL A 144 -2.60 17.64 -17.47
N THR A 145 -1.33 17.44 -17.16
CA THR A 145 -0.31 18.39 -17.60
C THR A 145 -0.17 18.39 -19.13
N PRO A 146 0.12 19.53 -19.77
CA PRO A 146 0.21 19.61 -21.24
C PRO A 146 1.26 18.67 -21.85
N ASN A 147 2.32 18.34 -21.10
CA ASN A 147 3.34 17.38 -21.54
C ASN A 147 2.89 15.91 -21.42
N ARG A 148 1.69 15.64 -20.87
CA ARG A 148 1.11 14.31 -20.64
C ARG A 148 2.02 13.38 -19.82
N LEU A 149 2.71 13.96 -18.84
CA LEU A 149 3.57 13.21 -17.90
C LEU A 149 3.07 13.23 -16.46
N SER A 150 1.98 13.93 -16.16
CA SER A 150 1.35 13.84 -14.86
C SER A 150 -0.14 14.13 -14.89
N ILE A 151 -0.84 13.53 -13.93
CA ILE A 151 -2.26 13.73 -13.69
C ILE A 151 -2.43 14.11 -12.22
N ARG A 152 -2.96 15.30 -11.97
CA ARG A 152 -3.33 15.76 -10.63
C ARG A 152 -4.76 15.35 -10.34
N VAL A 153 -4.97 14.68 -9.23
CA VAL A 153 -6.27 14.14 -8.85
C VAL A 153 -6.57 14.43 -7.38
N SER A 154 -7.85 14.38 -7.03
CA SER A 154 -8.28 14.31 -5.63
C SER A 154 -9.29 13.21 -5.43
N ALA A 155 -9.21 12.51 -4.31
CA ALA A 155 -10.13 11.44 -3.95
C ALA A 155 -10.22 11.29 -2.43
N THR A 156 -11.28 10.64 -1.96
CA THR A 156 -11.39 10.25 -0.55
C THR A 156 -10.39 9.13 -0.23
N VAL A 157 -9.96 9.05 1.03
CA VAL A 157 -9.13 7.93 1.52
C VAL A 157 -9.74 6.58 1.12
N ALA A 158 -11.06 6.40 1.28
CA ALA A 158 -11.73 5.15 0.89
C ALA A 158 -11.60 4.82 -0.62
N ALA A 159 -11.63 5.83 -1.48
CA ALA A 159 -11.43 5.65 -2.92
C ALA A 159 -9.97 5.33 -3.25
N ILE A 160 -9.02 5.99 -2.58
CA ILE A 160 -7.58 5.76 -2.73
C ILE A 160 -7.20 4.34 -2.31
N GLU A 161 -7.61 3.93 -1.11
CA GLU A 161 -7.33 2.59 -0.58
C GLU A 161 -7.86 1.49 -1.49
N ARG A 162 -9.09 1.64 -2.01
CA ARG A 162 -9.70 0.69 -2.94
C ARG A 162 -9.00 0.67 -4.30
N ALA A 163 -8.74 1.83 -4.88
CA ALA A 163 -8.21 1.96 -6.24
C ALA A 163 -6.75 1.53 -6.35
N PHE A 164 -5.98 1.74 -5.27
CA PHE A 164 -4.57 1.37 -5.19
C PHE A 164 -4.30 0.13 -4.33
N ALA A 165 -5.35 -0.51 -3.79
CA ALA A 165 -5.24 -1.69 -2.92
C ALA A 165 -4.13 -1.53 -1.88
N LEU A 166 -4.24 -0.44 -1.12
CA LEU A 166 -3.35 -0.07 -0.04
C LEU A 166 -4.17 0.46 1.13
N HIS A 167 -3.51 0.66 2.25
CA HIS A 167 -4.06 1.23 3.46
C HIS A 167 -3.24 2.43 3.89
N LEU A 168 -3.94 3.50 4.32
CA LEU A 168 -3.32 4.70 4.85
C LEU A 168 -3.45 4.75 6.37
N GLY A 169 -2.31 4.90 7.03
CA GLY A 169 -2.21 5.03 8.48
C GLY A 169 -1.75 6.41 8.89
N LEU A 170 -2.17 6.84 10.09
CA LEU A 170 -1.59 7.98 10.77
C LEU A 170 -0.49 7.51 11.71
N PHE A 171 0.70 8.10 11.59
CA PHE A 171 1.88 7.82 12.38
C PHE A 171 2.24 9.04 13.21
N ARG A 172 3.02 8.83 14.29
CA ARG A 172 3.71 9.90 14.99
C ARG A 172 5.16 9.94 14.51
N PHE A 173 5.57 11.05 13.91
CA PHE A 173 6.95 11.24 13.47
C PHE A 173 7.44 12.62 13.89
N ALA A 174 8.61 12.69 14.53
CA ALA A 174 9.18 13.94 15.05
C ALA A 174 8.20 14.82 15.85
N GLY A 175 7.27 14.20 16.60
CA GLY A 175 6.26 14.90 17.40
C GLY A 175 5.00 15.35 16.62
N GLN A 176 4.97 15.18 15.30
CA GLN A 176 3.82 15.50 14.45
C GLN A 176 3.05 14.24 14.04
N GLN A 177 1.76 14.41 13.72
CA GLN A 177 0.99 13.36 13.03
C GLN A 177 1.22 13.51 11.54
N VAL A 178 1.52 12.39 10.90
CA VAL A 178 1.78 12.28 9.46
C VAL A 178 1.01 11.08 8.93
N HIS A 179 0.58 11.12 7.67
CA HIS A 179 0.03 9.96 6.99
C HIS A 179 1.06 9.31 6.07
N ALA A 180 0.95 8.00 5.93
CA ALA A 180 1.77 7.21 4.99
C ALA A 180 1.06 5.90 4.63
N PRO A 181 1.41 5.29 3.49
CA PRO A 181 0.90 3.97 3.12
C PRO A 181 1.60 2.87 3.93
N LEU A 182 0.86 1.80 4.24
CA LEU A 182 1.38 0.62 4.94
C LEU A 182 1.99 -0.43 4.01
N GLU A 183 1.60 -0.41 2.74
CA GLU A 183 2.15 -1.23 1.66
C GLU A 183 2.33 -0.39 0.39
N ASP A 184 3.10 -0.91 -0.56
CA ASP A 184 3.21 -0.28 -1.86
C ASP A 184 1.86 -0.35 -2.60
N PRO A 185 1.43 0.74 -3.27
CA PRO A 185 0.24 0.74 -4.11
C PRO A 185 0.33 -0.35 -5.17
N SER A 186 -0.81 -0.91 -5.56
CA SER A 186 -0.95 -1.70 -6.77
C SER A 186 -2.05 -1.14 -7.65
N ILE A 187 -2.03 -1.42 -8.95
CA ILE A 187 -3.05 -0.96 -9.92
C ILE A 187 -3.30 -2.08 -10.94
N PRO A 188 -4.45 -2.13 -11.64
CA PRO A 188 -4.61 -3.10 -12.73
C PRO A 188 -3.43 -3.08 -13.71
N ALA A 189 -2.97 -4.27 -14.10
CA ALA A 189 -1.69 -4.46 -14.77
C ALA A 189 -1.54 -3.64 -16.06
N ASN A 190 -2.65 -3.38 -16.76
CA ASN A 190 -2.70 -2.58 -17.98
C ASN A 190 -2.29 -1.11 -17.78
N TYR A 191 -2.37 -0.56 -16.57
CA TYR A 191 -1.96 0.82 -16.26
C TYR A 191 -0.56 0.91 -15.63
N ALA A 192 -0.07 -0.17 -15.03
CA ALA A 192 1.15 -0.16 -14.23
C ALA A 192 2.40 0.23 -15.04
N ALA A 193 2.47 -0.16 -16.32
CA ALA A 193 3.57 0.20 -17.21
C ALA A 193 3.65 1.72 -17.47
N ALA A 194 2.52 2.43 -17.46
CA ALA A 194 2.48 3.87 -17.70
C ALA A 194 2.80 4.71 -16.46
N ILE A 195 2.57 4.20 -15.25
CA ILE A 195 2.72 4.97 -14.00
C ILE A 195 4.13 4.81 -13.44
N GLN A 196 4.83 5.93 -13.27
CA GLN A 196 6.14 5.98 -12.63
C GLN A 196 6.04 6.04 -11.10
N SER A 197 5.20 6.93 -10.57
CA SER A 197 5.05 7.14 -9.12
C SER A 197 3.74 7.87 -8.78
N ILE A 198 3.34 7.81 -7.51
CA ILE A 198 2.16 8.49 -6.97
C ILE A 198 2.59 9.32 -5.76
N ALA A 199 2.62 10.64 -5.92
CA ALA A 199 2.89 11.57 -4.83
C ALA A 199 1.62 11.92 -4.05
N GLY A 200 1.77 12.28 -2.77
CA GLY A 200 0.66 12.68 -1.88
C GLY A 200 0.10 11.54 -1.01
N LEU A 201 0.50 10.28 -1.27
CA LEU A 201 0.17 9.14 -0.40
C LEU A 201 0.84 9.22 0.98
N SER A 202 1.85 10.06 1.12
CA SER A 202 2.50 10.40 2.38
C SER A 202 2.78 11.89 2.44
N ASP A 203 2.64 12.49 3.62
CA ASP A 203 3.04 13.86 3.93
C ASP A 203 4.30 13.92 4.83
N LEU A 204 4.92 12.78 5.12
CA LEU A 204 6.21 12.75 5.77
C LEU A 204 7.19 13.67 5.04
N PRO A 205 7.83 14.62 5.76
CA PRO A 205 8.88 15.42 5.15
C PRO A 205 9.98 14.46 4.70
N VAL A 206 10.20 14.39 3.38
CA VAL A 206 11.36 13.71 2.85
C VAL A 206 12.58 14.42 3.43
N ALA A 207 13.30 13.76 4.33
CA ALA A 207 14.60 14.24 4.74
C ALA A 207 15.46 14.24 3.47
N PHE A 208 15.71 15.43 2.92
CA PHE A 208 16.65 15.61 1.84
C PHE A 208 18.02 15.22 2.39
N VAL A 209 18.44 13.98 2.13
CA VAL A 209 19.83 13.56 2.30
C VAL A 209 20.46 13.71 0.92
N PRO A 210 21.14 14.83 0.61
CA PRO A 210 21.80 14.97 -0.68
C PRO A 210 22.85 13.87 -0.80
N ARG A 211 22.60 12.92 -1.70
CA ARG A 211 23.64 12.03 -2.19
C ARG A 211 24.30 12.72 -3.37
N TYR A 212 25.34 13.49 -3.09
CA TYR A 212 26.33 13.80 -4.11
C TYR A 212 27.10 12.49 -4.38
N SER A 213 26.90 11.90 -5.55
CA SER A 213 27.79 10.90 -6.13
C SER A 213 28.36 11.46 -7.41
#